data_AF-A0A2V7B4U7-F1
#
_entry.id   AF-A0A2V7B4U7-F1
#
_cell.length_a   1.000
_cell.length_b   1.000
_cell.length_c   1.000
_cell.angle_alpha   90.00
_cell.angle_beta   90.00
_cell.angle_gamma   90.00
#
_symmetry.space_group_name_H-M   'P 1'
#
loop_
_entity.id
_entity.type
_entity.pdbx_description
1 polymer ?
#
loop_
_entity_poly.entity_id
_entity_poly.type
_entity_poly.pdbx_seq_one_letter_code
_entity_poly.pdbx_strand_id
1 'polypeptide(L)'
;MTERKPPGVSWESWFEEQIRQAQEAGAFENLPGAGKPLPDLEAAYDPDWWVKKLVRVLALNAEIAKVNARAAEGPATRLGLLDIEGIVEDWRARSSRSA
;
A
#
# COMPACT_ATOMS: atom_id res chain seq x y z
N MET A 1 -18.25 -3.13 5.05
CA MET A 1 -18.34 -2.10 6.10
C MET A 1 -17.53 -2.63 7.27
N THR A 2 -16.47 -1.96 7.72
CA THR A 2 -15.72 -2.41 8.93
C THR A 2 -16.41 -1.86 10.17
N GLU A 3 -16.82 -2.73 11.10
CA GLU A 3 -17.38 -2.30 12.38
C GLU A 3 -16.31 -1.58 13.22
N ARG A 4 -16.76 -0.67 14.08
CA ARG A 4 -15.89 0.02 15.04
C ARG A 4 -15.87 -0.73 16.35
N LYS A 5 -14.72 -0.70 17.03
CA LYS A 5 -14.56 -1.23 18.38
C LYS A 5 -15.60 -0.65 19.34
N PRO A 6 -16.34 -1.49 20.10
CA PRO A 6 -17.23 -1.03 21.16
C PRO A 6 -16.47 -0.34 22.30
N PRO A 7 -17.06 0.67 22.96
CA PRO A 7 -16.47 1.27 24.16
C PRO A 7 -16.42 0.24 25.30
N GLY A 8 -15.32 0.22 26.07
CA GLY A 8 -15.15 -0.69 27.21
C GLY A 8 -14.54 -2.06 26.89
N VAL A 9 -14.29 -2.39 25.62
CA VAL A 9 -13.61 -3.63 25.20
C VAL A 9 -12.14 -3.34 24.89
N SER A 10 -11.22 -4.26 25.22
CA SER A 10 -9.82 -4.16 24.81
C SER A 10 -9.68 -4.35 23.29
N TRP A 11 -8.58 -3.87 22.70
CA TRP A 11 -8.33 -4.13 21.27
C TRP A 11 -8.13 -5.61 20.99
N GLU A 12 -7.37 -6.31 21.84
CA GLU A 12 -7.12 -7.74 21.74
C GLU A 12 -8.42 -8.54 21.71
N SER A 13 -9.31 -8.35 22.68
CA SER A 13 -10.58 -9.10 22.75
C SER A 13 -11.51 -8.75 21.59
N TRP A 14 -11.49 -7.51 21.12
CA TRP A 14 -12.28 -7.13 19.95
C TRP A 14 -11.72 -7.74 18.66
N PHE A 15 -10.41 -7.76 18.46
CA PHE A 15 -9.79 -8.40 17.29
C PHE A 15 -10.02 -9.91 17.29
N GLU A 16 -9.84 -10.56 18.42
CA GLU A 16 -10.07 -12.01 18.56
C GLU A 16 -11.52 -12.36 18.20
N GLU A 17 -12.48 -11.58 18.69
CA GLU A 17 -13.89 -11.77 18.37
C GLU A 17 -14.18 -11.56 16.87
N GLN A 18 -13.58 -10.56 16.24
CA GLN A 18 -13.74 -10.34 14.79
C GLN A 18 -13.11 -11.47 13.97
N ILE A 19 -11.95 -12.00 14.38
CA ILE A 19 -11.29 -13.13 13.73
C ILE A 19 -12.17 -14.39 13.86
N ARG A 20 -12.67 -14.67 15.05
CA ARG A 20 -13.57 -15.80 15.32
C ARG A 20 -14.83 -15.72 14.47
N GLN A 21 -15.50 -14.56 14.45
CA GLN A 21 -16.69 -14.34 13.63
C GLN A 21 -16.40 -14.50 12.13
N ALA A 22 -15.26 -14.01 11.64
CA ALA A 22 -14.86 -14.17 10.25
C ALA A 22 -14.56 -15.63 9.89
N GLN A 23 -13.97 -16.41 10.80
CA GLN A 23 -13.77 -17.85 10.64
C GLN A 23 -15.10 -18.60 10.59
N GLU A 24 -16.02 -18.32 11.53
CA GLU A 24 -17.35 -18.93 11.57
C GLU A 24 -18.19 -18.60 10.32
N ALA A 25 -18.03 -17.39 9.79
CA ALA A 25 -18.65 -16.96 8.54
C ALA A 25 -17.97 -17.55 7.29
N GLY A 26 -16.89 -18.32 7.44
CA GLY A 26 -16.14 -18.89 6.32
C GLY A 26 -15.44 -17.84 5.44
N ALA A 27 -15.15 -16.65 5.98
CA ALA A 27 -14.56 -15.55 5.22
C ALA A 27 -13.17 -15.87 4.63
N PHE A 28 -12.53 -16.94 5.12
CA PHE A 28 -11.21 -17.41 4.67
C PHE A 28 -11.27 -18.60 3.69
N GLU A 29 -12.45 -19.20 3.44
CA GLU A 29 -12.58 -20.45 2.66
C GLU A 29 -12.44 -20.25 1.14
N ASN A 30 -12.61 -19.02 0.65
CA ASN A 30 -12.54 -18.71 -0.79
C ASN A 30 -11.77 -17.41 -1.06
N LEU A 31 -10.60 -17.28 -0.43
CA LEU A 31 -9.75 -16.12 -0.65
C LEU A 31 -9.28 -16.04 -2.11
N PRO A 32 -9.25 -14.85 -2.72
CA PRO A 32 -8.64 -14.67 -4.03
C PRO A 32 -7.20 -15.19 -4.03
N GLY A 33 -6.94 -16.26 -4.80
CA GLY A 33 -5.63 -16.90 -4.85
C GLY A 33 -5.45 -18.11 -3.94
N ALA A 34 -6.46 -18.50 -3.14
CA ALA A 34 -6.42 -19.73 -2.36
C ALA A 34 -6.16 -20.95 -3.27
N GLY A 35 -5.17 -21.76 -2.91
CA GLY A 35 -4.75 -22.94 -3.68
C GLY A 35 -4.07 -22.65 -5.01
N LYS A 36 -3.97 -21.37 -5.44
CA LYS A 36 -3.21 -21.00 -6.64
C LYS A 36 -1.74 -20.83 -6.27
N PRO A 37 -0.81 -21.13 -7.18
CA PRO A 37 0.58 -20.78 -6.99
C PRO A 37 0.70 -19.26 -6.78
N LEU A 38 1.63 -18.85 -5.94
CA LEU A 38 1.95 -17.44 -5.78
C LEU A 38 2.30 -16.87 -7.17
N PRO A 39 1.68 -15.74 -7.57
CA PRO A 39 2.04 -15.11 -8.84
C PRO A 39 3.54 -14.77 -8.81
N ASP A 40 4.21 -15.00 -9.93
CA ASP A 40 5.63 -14.73 -10.12
C ASP A 40 6.58 -15.52 -9.20
N LEU A 41 6.13 -16.61 -8.57
CA LEU A 41 6.99 -17.47 -7.73
C LEU A 41 8.13 -18.13 -8.53
N GLU A 42 7.86 -18.46 -9.79
CA GLU A 42 8.84 -19.03 -10.72
C GLU A 42 9.63 -17.95 -11.47
N ALA A 43 9.29 -16.67 -11.29
CA ALA A 43 10.07 -15.60 -11.89
C ALA A 43 11.47 -15.59 -11.27
N ALA A 44 12.49 -15.41 -12.12
CA ALA A 44 13.84 -15.26 -11.64
C ALA A 44 13.90 -14.06 -10.68
N TYR A 45 14.38 -14.30 -9.45
CA TYR A 45 14.61 -13.22 -8.50
C TYR A 45 15.61 -12.24 -9.10
N ASP A 46 15.15 -11.03 -9.35
CA ASP A 46 15.94 -9.96 -9.93
C ASP A 46 16.52 -9.12 -8.79
N PRO A 47 17.80 -9.27 -8.40
CA PRO A 47 18.37 -8.51 -7.28
C PRO A 47 18.30 -6.99 -7.48
N ASP A 48 18.19 -6.54 -8.74
CA ASP A 48 18.08 -5.13 -9.11
C ASP A 48 16.64 -4.65 -9.27
N TRP A 49 15.63 -5.45 -8.87
CA TRP A 49 14.21 -5.12 -9.02
C TRP A 49 13.86 -3.75 -8.43
N TRP A 50 14.49 -3.41 -7.29
CA TRP A 50 14.26 -2.15 -6.58
C TRP A 50 14.92 -0.97 -7.29
N VAL A 51 16.12 -1.16 -7.87
CA VAL A 51 16.81 -0.15 -8.67
C VAL A 51 15.98 0.18 -9.92
N LYS A 52 15.45 -0.85 -10.59
CA LYS A 52 14.59 -0.67 -11.77
C LYS A 52 13.33 0.12 -11.43
N LYS A 53 12.72 -0.13 -10.27
CA LYS A 53 11.58 0.67 -9.79
C LYS A 53 11.99 2.11 -9.47
N LEU A 54 13.14 2.34 -8.84
CA LEU A 54 13.65 3.67 -8.56
C LEU A 54 13.90 4.47 -9.84
N VAL A 55 14.54 3.87 -10.85
CA VAL A 55 14.75 4.50 -12.16
C VAL A 55 13.42 4.89 -12.80
N ARG A 56 12.39 4.04 -12.71
CA ARG A 56 11.05 4.37 -13.20
C ARG A 56 10.44 5.57 -12.46
N VAL A 57 10.59 5.66 -11.14
CA VAL A 57 10.12 6.81 -10.36
C VAL A 57 10.85 8.08 -10.78
N LEU A 58 12.17 8.02 -10.93
CA LEU A 58 12.97 9.18 -11.37
C LEU A 58 12.54 9.66 -12.77
N ALA A 59 12.29 8.73 -13.70
CA ALA A 59 11.77 9.06 -15.02
C ALA A 59 10.39 9.73 -14.95
N LEU A 60 9.48 9.22 -14.11
CA LEU A 60 8.17 9.82 -13.88
C LEU A 60 8.28 11.23 -13.29
N ASN A 61 9.19 11.44 -12.33
CA ASN A 61 9.46 12.76 -11.76
C ASN A 61 9.99 13.75 -12.80
N ALA A 62 10.83 13.30 -13.73
CA ALA A 62 11.29 14.14 -14.84
C ALA A 62 10.13 14.56 -15.75
N GLU A 63 9.18 13.67 -16.03
CA GLU A 63 7.97 14.01 -16.79
C GLU A 63 7.06 14.99 -16.04
N ILE A 64 6.83 14.79 -14.75
CA ILE A 64 6.07 15.72 -13.90
C ILE A 64 6.73 17.11 -13.92
N ALA A 65 8.05 17.17 -13.76
CA ALA A 65 8.80 18.43 -13.82
C ALA A 65 8.64 19.13 -15.17
N LYS A 66 8.71 18.40 -16.28
CA LYS A 66 8.49 18.96 -17.64
C LYS A 66 7.09 19.54 -17.80
N VAL A 67 6.07 18.83 -17.31
CA VAL A 67 4.68 19.29 -17.38
C VAL A 67 4.49 20.53 -16.52
N ASN A 68 4.98 20.51 -15.27
CA ASN A 68 4.88 21.63 -14.35
C ASN A 68 5.62 22.88 -14.87
N ALA A 69 6.76 22.71 -15.55
CA ALA A 69 7.50 23.80 -16.17
C ALA A 69 6.77 24.45 -17.36
N ARG A 70 5.86 23.71 -18.02
CA ARG A 70 5.06 24.18 -19.16
C ARG A 70 3.68 24.71 -18.75
N ALA A 71 3.29 24.55 -17.48
CA ALA A 71 1.98 24.93 -16.93
C ALA A 71 1.78 26.45 -16.76
N ALA A 72 2.36 27.28 -17.64
CA ALA A 72 1.99 28.68 -17.78
C ALA A 72 0.64 28.84 -18.50
N GLU A 73 0.25 27.87 -19.33
CA GLU A 73 -1.04 27.83 -20.01
C GLU A 73 -1.65 26.42 -19.89
N GLY A 74 -2.68 26.28 -19.06
CA GLY A 74 -3.40 25.02 -18.84
C GLY A 74 -3.95 24.85 -17.40
N PRO A 75 -4.71 23.78 -17.12
CA PRO A 75 -5.22 23.51 -15.78
C PRO A 75 -4.08 23.30 -14.78
N ALA A 76 -4.12 24.01 -13.65
CA ALA A 76 -3.14 23.86 -12.58
C ALA A 76 -3.03 22.40 -12.14
N THR A 77 -1.87 21.79 -12.41
CA THR A 77 -1.61 20.40 -12.05
C THR A 77 -1.15 20.33 -10.59
N ARG A 78 -1.81 19.50 -9.77
CA ARG A 78 -1.46 19.31 -8.34
C ARG A 78 -0.43 18.19 -8.11
N LEU A 79 0.17 17.66 -9.17
CA LEU A 79 1.13 16.58 -9.09
C LEU A 79 2.49 17.14 -8.61
N GLY A 80 2.81 16.86 -7.35
CA GLY A 80 4.16 17.02 -6.82
C GLY A 80 5.10 15.93 -7.33
N LEU A 81 6.41 16.15 -7.17
CA LEU A 81 7.40 15.10 -7.37
C LEU A 81 7.17 13.99 -6.33
N LEU A 82 7.38 12.75 -6.74
CA LEU A 82 7.35 11.61 -5.84
C LEU A 82 8.63 11.61 -5.00
N ASP A 83 8.49 11.88 -3.70
CA ASP A 83 9.52 11.73 -2.69
C ASP A 83 9.41 10.34 -2.04
N ILE A 84 10.29 9.43 -2.42
CA ILE A 84 10.25 8.05 -1.94
C ILE A 84 10.57 7.96 -0.46
N GLU A 85 11.53 8.75 0.03
CA GLU A 85 11.94 8.70 1.43
C GLU A 85 10.81 9.22 2.33
N GLY A 86 10.22 10.36 1.99
CA GLY A 86 9.07 10.90 2.73
C GLY A 86 7.88 9.92 2.77
N ILE A 87 7.57 9.26 1.65
CA ILE A 87 6.50 8.25 1.61
C ILE A 87 6.79 7.05 2.52
N VAL A 88 8.04 6.58 2.53
CA VAL A 88 8.46 5.45 3.37
C VAL A 88 8.47 5.85 4.84
N GLU A 89 8.93 7.05 5.18
CA GLU A 89 8.88 7.61 6.53
C GLU A 89 7.44 7.72 7.03
N ASP A 90 6.53 8.25 6.22
CA ASP A 90 5.11 8.35 6.55
C ASP A 90 4.47 6.97 6.75
N TRP A 91 4.85 5.98 5.95
CA TRP A 91 4.40 4.61 6.14
C TRP A 91 4.93 4.04 7.45
N ARG A 92 6.24 4.14 7.72
CA ARG A 92 6.88 3.66 8.95
C ARG A 92 6.24 4.28 10.19
N ALA A 93 6.03 5.60 10.18
CA ALA A 93 5.41 6.35 11.26
C ALA A 93 3.92 5.98 11.47
N ARG A 94 3.22 5.55 10.43
CA ARG A 94 1.84 5.02 10.57
C ARG A 94 1.84 3.61 11.13
N SER A 95 2.73 2.74 10.66
CA SER A 95 2.84 1.36 11.15
C SER A 95 3.30 1.30 12.61
N SER A 96 4.16 2.22 13.06
CA SER A 96 4.62 2.26 14.46
C SER A 96 3.59 2.85 15.43
N ARG A 97 2.56 3.56 14.92
CA ARG A 97 1.44 4.07 15.74
C ARG A 97 0.32 3.04 15.90
N SER A 98 0.40 1.94 15.16
CA SER A 98 -0.56 0.84 15.18
C SER A 98 -0.05 -0.40 15.94
N ALA A 99 1.14 -0.30 16.55
CA ALA A 99 1.77 -1.28 17.44
C ALA A 99 1.78 -0.71 18.86
#